data_AF-A0A2D6G815-F1
#
_entry.id   AF-A0A2D6G815-F1
#
_cell.length_a   1.000
_cell.length_b   1.000
_cell.length_c   1.000
_cell.angle_alpha   90.00
_cell.angle_beta   90.00
_cell.angle_gamma   90.00
#
_symmetry.space_group_name_H-M   'P 1'
#
loop_
_entity.id
_entity.type
_entity.pdbx_description
1 polymer ?
#
loop_
_entity_poly.entity_id
_entity_poly.type
_entity_poly.pdbx_seq_one_letter_code
_entity_poly.pdbx_strand_id
1 'polypeptide(L)'
;MAADIWVINVLGIVFAIVAALLIIIKILPRIRDIADPILGNDEAINGLMSLLVILVYILLFVGIINLIKNIDNPYLNYVSVLDPGVNLFVSLLPYFKWLIFALALGLAAKYIKKN
;
A
#
# COMPACT_ATOMS: atom_id res chain seq x y z
N MET A 1 28.90 -6.05 -11.95
CA MET A 1 27.56 -6.43 -12.48
C MET A 1 26.71 -7.15 -11.43
N ALA A 2 27.07 -8.37 -10.98
CA ALA A 2 26.26 -9.08 -9.96
C ALA A 2 26.22 -8.39 -8.58
N ALA A 3 27.35 -7.84 -8.13
CA ALA A 3 27.43 -7.07 -6.88
C ALA A 3 26.60 -5.76 -6.94
N ASP A 4 26.59 -5.08 -8.09
CA ASP A 4 25.85 -3.83 -8.27
C ASP A 4 24.33 -4.05 -8.19
N ILE A 5 23.84 -5.13 -8.82
CA ILE A 5 22.42 -5.53 -8.78
C ILE A 5 22.02 -5.89 -7.34
N TRP A 6 22.88 -6.60 -6.62
CA TRP A 6 22.64 -6.96 -5.23
C TRP A 6 22.51 -5.72 -4.34
N VAL A 7 23.45 -4.77 -4.45
CA VAL A 7 23.44 -3.51 -3.68
C VAL A 7 22.20 -2.67 -4.01
N ILE A 8 21.84 -2.56 -5.30
CA ILE A 8 20.65 -1.80 -5.73
C ILE A 8 19.38 -2.41 -5.13
N ASN A 9 19.22 -3.73 -5.16
CA ASN A 9 18.03 -4.39 -4.62
C ASN A 9 17.94 -4.25 -3.09
N VAL A 10 19.06 -4.39 -2.38
CA VAL A 10 19.11 -4.18 -0.92
C VAL A 10 18.76 -2.74 -0.55
N LEU A 11 19.35 -1.75 -1.22
CA LEU A 11 18.99 -0.35 -1.02
C LEU A 11 17.52 -0.10 -1.37
N GLY A 12 17.02 -0.69 -2.44
CA GLY A 12 15.60 -0.63 -2.83
C GLY A 12 14.66 -1.11 -1.72
N ILE A 13 15.01 -2.21 -1.04
CA ILE A 13 14.24 -2.73 0.10
C ILE A 13 14.24 -1.72 1.25
N VAL A 14 15.40 -1.16 1.60
CA VAL A 14 15.51 -0.14 2.65
C VAL A 14 14.64 1.09 2.32
N PHE A 15 14.73 1.59 1.09
CA PHE A 15 13.90 2.72 0.64
C PHE A 15 12.41 2.38 0.63
N ALA A 16 12.02 1.17 0.25
CA ALA A 16 10.63 0.72 0.29
C ALA A 16 10.07 0.74 1.72
N ILE A 17 10.85 0.27 2.70
CA ILE A 17 10.47 0.30 4.13
C ILE A 17 10.31 1.75 4.60
N VAL A 18 11.26 2.63 4.28
CA VAL A 18 11.19 4.06 4.64
C VAL A 18 9.97 4.72 3.99
N ALA A 19 9.68 4.42 2.72
CA ALA A 19 8.51 4.95 2.03
C ALA A 19 7.20 4.48 2.69
N ALA A 20 7.08 3.19 3.04
CA ALA A 20 5.91 2.66 3.74
C ALA A 20 5.69 3.35 5.10
N LEU A 21 6.76 3.55 5.87
CA LEU A 21 6.70 4.31 7.13
C LEU A 21 6.22 5.75 6.90
N LEU A 22 6.75 6.43 5.89
CA LEU A 22 6.31 7.78 5.53
C LEU A 22 4.84 7.83 5.12
N ILE A 23 4.36 6.84 4.37
CA ILE A 23 2.94 6.73 3.99
C ILE A 23 2.08 6.61 5.25
N ILE A 24 2.44 5.71 6.17
CA ILE A 24 1.68 5.47 7.40
C ILE A 24 1.66 6.70 8.32
N ILE A 25 2.80 7.39 8.45
CA ILE A 25 2.92 8.50 9.40
C ILE A 25 2.39 9.82 8.81
N LYS A 26 2.54 10.06 7.49
CA LYS A 26 2.21 11.37 6.89
C LYS A 26 1.01 11.35 5.96
N ILE A 27 0.81 10.29 5.19
CA ILE A 27 -0.24 10.25 4.16
C ILE A 27 -1.55 9.71 4.73
N LEU A 28 -1.49 8.60 5.47
CA LEU A 28 -2.67 7.98 6.08
C LEU A 28 -3.44 8.94 6.99
N PRO A 29 -2.82 9.74 7.87
CA PRO A 29 -3.56 10.73 8.66
C PRO A 29 -4.29 11.77 7.81
N ARG A 30 -3.72 12.20 6.67
CA ARG A 30 -4.41 13.12 5.76
C ARG A 30 -5.63 12.46 5.10
N ILE A 31 -5.54 11.17 4.78
CA ILE A 31 -6.70 10.41 4.28
C ILE A 31 -7.77 10.33 5.37
N ARG A 32 -7.38 10.13 6.63
CA ARG A 32 -8.30 10.18 7.78
C ARG A 32 -9.02 11.52 7.85
N ASP A 33 -8.29 12.63 7.80
CA ASP A 33 -8.87 13.99 7.88
C ASP A 33 -9.86 14.27 6.74
N ILE A 34 -9.64 13.66 5.58
CA ILE A 34 -10.52 13.76 4.42
C ILE A 34 -11.75 12.84 4.57
N ALA A 35 -11.56 11.62 5.08
CA ALA A 35 -12.62 10.63 5.23
C ALA A 35 -13.54 10.90 6.41
N ASP A 36 -13.02 11.51 7.48
CA ASP A 36 -13.74 11.87 8.69
C ASP A 36 -15.04 12.64 8.42
N PRO A 37 -15.04 13.76 7.68
CA PRO A 37 -16.25 14.47 7.34
C PRO A 37 -17.22 13.67 6.46
N ILE A 38 -16.78 12.62 5.77
CA ILE A 38 -17.64 11.83 4.87
C ILE A 38 -18.35 10.72 5.65
N LEU A 39 -17.60 10.01 6.50
CA LEU A 39 -18.09 8.83 7.21
C LEU A 39 -18.84 9.22 8.50
N GLY A 40 -18.41 10.28 9.18
CA GLY A 40 -19.10 10.81 10.37
C GLY A 40 -19.22 9.82 11.55
N ASN A 41 -18.48 8.70 11.51
CA ASN A 41 -18.43 7.69 12.54
C ASN A 41 -16.98 7.22 12.73
N ASP A 42 -16.47 7.36 13.94
CA ASP A 42 -15.11 6.97 14.35
C ASP A 42 -14.81 5.49 14.09
N GLU A 43 -15.78 4.59 14.26
CA GLU A 43 -15.61 3.15 14.01
C GLU A 43 -15.34 2.87 12.53
N ALA A 44 -16.10 3.53 11.64
CA ALA A 44 -15.95 3.39 10.19
C ALA A 44 -14.60 3.95 9.72
N ILE A 45 -14.17 5.07 10.29
CA ILE A 45 -12.87 5.69 10.00
C ILE A 45 -11.73 4.81 10.49
N ASN A 46 -11.81 4.29 11.71
CA ASN A 46 -10.78 3.41 12.25
C ASN A 46 -10.67 2.10 11.45
N GLY A 47 -11.81 1.54 11.02
CA GLY A 47 -11.85 0.39 10.11
C GLY A 47 -11.18 0.70 8.76
N LEU A 48 -11.53 1.82 8.14
CA LEU A 48 -10.89 2.31 6.91
C LEU A 48 -9.37 2.46 7.07
N MET A 49 -8.94 3.11 8.14
CA MET A 49 -7.52 3.34 8.41
C MET A 49 -6.76 2.02 8.63
N SER A 50 -7.35 1.07 9.35
CA SER A 50 -6.77 -0.27 9.54
C SER A 50 -6.59 -0.99 8.21
N LEU A 51 -7.62 -0.99 7.34
CA LEU A 51 -7.54 -1.58 6.00
C LEU A 51 -6.45 -0.93 5.14
N LEU A 52 -6.31 0.39 5.20
CA LEU A 52 -5.27 1.10 4.47
C LEU A 52 -3.86 0.80 5.00
N VAL A 53 -3.67 0.65 6.32
CA VAL A 53 -2.40 0.20 6.90
C VAL A 53 -2.05 -1.20 6.41
N ILE A 54 -3.01 -2.13 6.47
CA ILE A 54 -2.85 -3.50 5.98
C ILE A 54 -2.45 -3.50 4.50
N LEU A 55 -3.08 -2.65 3.67
CA LEU A 55 -2.72 -2.50 2.27
C LEU A 55 -1.26 -2.05 2.09
N VAL A 56 -0.82 -1.04 2.85
CA VAL A 56 0.56 -0.54 2.75
C VAL A 56 1.56 -1.65 3.07
N TYR A 57 1.29 -2.46 4.09
CA TYR A 57 2.15 -3.60 4.42
C TYR A 57 2.15 -4.68 3.34
N ILE A 58 1.00 -4.99 2.77
CA ILE A 58 0.88 -5.92 1.64
C ILE A 58 1.70 -5.43 0.44
N LEU A 59 1.57 -4.15 0.09
CA LEU A 59 2.32 -3.55 -1.02
C LEU A 59 3.83 -3.55 -0.76
N LEU A 60 4.23 -3.24 0.46
CA LEU A 60 5.63 -3.33 0.88
C LEU A 60 6.14 -4.76 0.72
N PHE A 61 5.39 -5.76 1.20
CA PHE A 61 5.75 -7.16 1.07
C PHE A 61 5.93 -7.57 -0.39
N VAL A 62 4.96 -7.28 -1.25
CA VAL A 62 5.04 -7.57 -2.69
C VAL A 62 6.26 -6.89 -3.34
N GLY A 63 6.52 -5.62 -3.00
CA GLY A 63 7.68 -4.88 -3.51
C GLY A 63 9.01 -5.52 -3.09
N ILE A 64 9.13 -5.93 -1.82
CA ILE A 64 10.32 -6.62 -1.30
C ILE A 64 10.52 -7.96 -2.02
N ILE A 65 9.47 -8.76 -2.19
CA ILE A 65 9.53 -10.05 -2.88
C ILE A 65 10.05 -9.87 -4.32
N ASN A 66 9.55 -8.86 -5.05
CA ASN A 66 10.01 -8.57 -6.41
C ASN A 66 11.48 -8.14 -6.44
N LEU A 67 11.94 -7.33 -5.48
CA LEU A 67 13.34 -6.93 -5.38
C LEU A 67 14.26 -8.12 -5.04
N ILE A 68 13.81 -9.03 -4.19
CA ILE A 68 14.56 -10.24 -3.84
C ILE A 68 14.70 -11.16 -5.05
N LYS A 69 13.63 -11.35 -5.84
CA LYS A 69 13.67 -12.15 -7.07
C LYS A 69 14.58 -11.59 -8.15
N ASN A 70 14.80 -10.28 -8.18
CA ASN A 70 15.74 -9.64 -9.10
C ASN A 70 17.21 -9.92 -8.73
N ILE A 71 17.47 -10.54 -7.58
CA ILE A 71 18.81 -11.00 -7.22
C ILE A 71 18.99 -12.39 -7.87
N ASP A 72 19.93 -12.49 -8.81
CA ASP A 72 20.28 -13.73 -9.51
C ASP A 72 21.00 -14.70 -8.55
N ASN A 73 20.23 -15.29 -7.62
CA ASN A 73 20.71 -16.23 -6.62
C ASN A 73 19.72 -17.41 -6.48
N PRO A 74 20.15 -18.65 -6.74
CA PRO A 74 19.27 -19.82 -6.71
C PRO A 74 18.63 -20.09 -5.34
N TYR A 75 19.23 -19.64 -4.24
CA TYR A 75 18.65 -19.75 -2.90
C TYR A 75 17.55 -18.71 -2.61
N LEU A 76 17.49 -17.62 -3.39
CA LEU A 76 16.45 -16.61 -3.28
C LEU A 76 15.25 -16.91 -4.19
N ASN A 77 15.39 -17.84 -5.13
CA ASN A 77 14.30 -18.29 -6.00
C ASN A 77 13.19 -19.07 -5.27
N TYR A 78 13.43 -19.58 -4.05
CA TYR A 78 12.39 -20.20 -3.22
C TYR A 78 11.28 -19.22 -2.82
N VAL A 79 11.55 -17.92 -2.89
CA VAL A 79 10.58 -16.86 -2.66
C VAL A 79 9.44 -16.90 -3.69
N SER A 80 9.65 -17.51 -4.87
CA SER A 80 8.61 -17.71 -5.89
C SER A 80 7.46 -18.62 -5.45
N VAL A 81 7.62 -19.38 -4.35
CA VAL A 81 6.52 -20.13 -3.72
C VAL A 81 5.44 -19.18 -3.17
N LEU A 82 5.79 -17.91 -2.92
CA LEU A 82 4.88 -16.88 -2.42
C LEU A 82 4.04 -16.21 -3.52
N ASP A 83 4.28 -16.56 -4.79
CA ASP A 83 3.64 -15.95 -5.97
C ASP A 83 2.13 -16.05 -5.98
N PRO A 84 1.51 -17.18 -5.59
CA PRO A 84 0.05 -17.24 -5.47
C PRO A 84 -0.47 -16.19 -4.49
N GLY A 85 0.21 -16.00 -3.35
CA GLY A 85 -0.15 -14.99 -2.35
C GLY A 85 0.03 -13.57 -2.89
N VAL A 86 1.17 -13.30 -3.52
CA VAL A 86 1.46 -12.00 -4.15
C VAL A 86 0.42 -11.66 -5.20
N ASN A 87 0.05 -12.60 -6.07
CA ASN A 87 -0.94 -12.39 -7.12
C ASN A 87 -2.34 -12.13 -6.58
N LEU A 88 -2.74 -12.81 -5.50
CA LEU A 88 -4.00 -12.52 -4.81
C LEU A 88 -4.03 -11.06 -4.31
N PHE A 89 -2.94 -10.61 -3.69
CA PHE A 89 -2.84 -9.24 -3.20
C PHE A 89 -2.80 -8.19 -4.31
N VAL A 90 -2.09 -8.46 -5.40
CA VAL A 90 -2.08 -7.58 -6.58
C VAL A 90 -3.47 -7.49 -7.20
N SER A 91 -4.22 -8.59 -7.21
CA SER A 91 -5.60 -8.64 -7.69
C SER A 91 -6.57 -7.82 -6.81
N LEU A 92 -6.21 -7.53 -5.55
CA LEU A 92 -6.99 -6.68 -4.66
C LEU A 92 -6.75 -5.17 -4.87
N LEU A 93 -5.64 -4.78 -5.49
CA LEU A 93 -5.29 -3.36 -5.71
C LEU A 93 -6.35 -2.54 -6.47
N PRO A 94 -7.02 -3.06 -7.51
CA PRO A 94 -8.08 -2.33 -8.20
C PRO A 94 -9.24 -1.92 -7.27
N TYR A 95 -9.57 -2.72 -6.26
CA TYR A 95 -10.66 -2.39 -5.32
C TYR A 95 -10.32 -1.18 -4.43
N PHE A 96 -9.04 -0.95 -4.13
CA PHE A 96 -8.62 0.26 -3.43
C PHE A 96 -8.72 1.52 -4.29
N LYS A 97 -8.64 1.41 -5.63
CA LYS A 97 -8.96 2.55 -6.51
C LYS A 97 -10.41 2.97 -6.35
N TRP A 98 -11.32 2.00 -6.27
CA TRP A 98 -12.74 2.25 -6.04
C TRP A 98 -13.00 2.88 -4.66
N LEU A 99 -12.24 2.46 -3.63
CA LEU A 99 -12.30 3.07 -2.30
C LEU A 99 -11.93 4.57 -2.33
N ILE A 100 -10.82 4.91 -3.01
CA ILE A 100 -10.40 6.32 -3.19
C ILE A 100 -11.46 7.10 -3.98
N PHE A 101 -12.04 6.47 -5.02
CA PHE A 101 -13.09 7.10 -5.83
C PHE A 101 -14.35 7.36 -5.01
N ALA A 102 -14.75 6.42 -4.14
CA ALA A 102 -15.89 6.59 -3.23
C ALA A 102 -15.66 7.74 -2.23
N LEU A 103 -14.44 7.88 -1.71
CA LEU A 103 -14.08 9.02 -0.85
C LEU A 103 -14.15 10.34 -1.63
N ALA A 104 -13.65 10.39 -2.86
CA ALA A 104 -13.71 11.60 -3.69
C ALA A 104 -15.16 12.01 -4.03
N LEU A 105 -16.01 11.04 -4.39
CA LEU A 105 -17.44 11.28 -4.63
C LEU A 105 -18.18 11.70 -3.37
N GLY A 106 -17.86 11.08 -2.22
CA GLY A 106 -18.44 11.45 -0.92
C GLY A 106 -18.14 12.90 -0.55
N LEU A 107 -16.92 13.38 -0.79
CA LEU A 107 -16.57 14.79 -0.62
C LEU A 107 -17.34 15.70 -1.57
N ALA A 108 -17.39 15.35 -2.86
CA ALA A 108 -18.10 16.15 -3.87
C ALA A 108 -19.60 16.28 -3.53
N ALA A 109 -20.24 15.17 -3.15
CA ALA A 109 -21.64 15.16 -2.73
C ALA A 109 -21.88 16.01 -1.47
N LYS A 110 -20.98 15.94 -0.49
CA LYS A 110 -21.07 16.77 0.73
C LYS A 110 -20.90 18.26 0.42
N TYR A 111 -20.00 18.62 -0.49
CA TYR A 111 -19.81 20.01 -0.93
C TYR A 111 -21.03 20.54 -1.69
N ILE A 112 -21.65 19.73 -2.56
CA ILE A 112 -22.87 20.12 -3.28
C ILE A 112 -24.04 20.33 -2.32
N LYS A 113 -24.18 19.48 -1.29
CA LYS A 113 -25.27 19.61 -0.29
C LYS A 113 -25.11 20.80 0.66
N LYS A 114 -23.91 21.37 0.77
CA LYS A 114 -23.60 22.50 1.68
C LYS A 114 -23.83 23.87 1.02
N ASN A 115 -23.92 23.92 -0.31
CA ASN A 115 -24.39 25.08 -1.09
C ASN A 115 -25.89 24.94 -1.39
#